data_AF-A0A0J1BHJ1-F1
#
_entry.id   AF-A0A0J1BHJ1-F1
#
_cell.length_a   1.000
_cell.length_b   1.000
_cell.length_c   1.000
_cell.angle_alpha   90.00
_cell.angle_beta   90.00
_cell.angle_gamma   90.00
#
_symmetry.space_group_name_H-M   'P 1'
#
loop_
_entity.id
_entity.type
_entity.pdbx_description
1 polymer ?
#
loop_
_entity_poly.entity_id
_entity_poly.type
_entity_poly.pdbx_seq_one_letter_code
_entity_poly.pdbx_strand_id
1 'polypeptide(L)'
;MEFRAAICAHHLCSGLWVVGRDYQRTAEEVIAQDIAPFSYFGWQPEFEYQVDEARKIVTVTAPDAPPRSARYTGDQSSTILPRGETNVFFEPVQVPRNLPDPSTQEWPMGDVGATVPVPDGVDSKAVAAALD
;
A
#
# COMPACT_ATOMS: atom_id res chain seq x y z
N MET A 1 -14.23 12.43 -11.92
CA MET A 1 -13.21 11.59 -12.59
C MET A 1 -11.82 11.88 -12.06
N GLU A 2 -11.36 13.14 -12.11
CA GLU A 2 -10.01 13.50 -11.66
C GLU A 2 -9.67 13.10 -10.21
N PHE A 3 -10.55 13.34 -9.24
CA PHE A 3 -10.32 12.91 -7.84
C PHE A 3 -10.11 11.40 -7.72
N ARG A 4 -10.86 10.60 -8.50
CA ARG A 4 -10.70 9.13 -8.54
C ARG A 4 -9.35 8.76 -9.14
N ALA A 5 -8.93 9.42 -10.23
CA ALA A 5 -7.61 9.21 -10.81
C ALA A 5 -6.50 9.51 -9.78
N ALA A 6 -6.62 10.59 -9.01
CA ALA A 6 -5.65 10.93 -7.96
C ALA A 6 -5.57 9.87 -6.85
N ILE A 7 -6.72 9.41 -6.35
CA ILE A 7 -6.76 8.36 -5.32
C ILE A 7 -6.24 7.02 -5.85
N CYS A 8 -6.61 6.65 -7.08
CA CYS A 8 -6.14 5.42 -7.70
C CYS A 8 -4.63 5.47 -7.94
N ALA A 9 -4.08 6.61 -8.39
CA ALA A 9 -2.62 6.78 -8.51
C ALA A 9 -1.92 6.60 -7.16
N HIS A 10 -2.48 7.17 -6.09
CA HIS A 10 -1.95 6.98 -4.74
C HIS A 10 -1.99 5.53 -4.28
N HIS A 11 -3.13 4.86 -4.39
CA HIS A 11 -3.29 3.46 -3.94
C HIS A 11 -2.44 2.51 -4.76
N LEU A 12 -2.33 2.73 -6.07
CA LEU A 12 -1.46 1.94 -6.93
C LEU A 12 0.02 2.14 -6.56
N CYS A 13 0.46 3.39 -6.36
CA CYS A 13 1.81 3.71 -5.90
C CYS A 13 2.11 3.09 -4.52
N SER A 14 1.17 3.16 -3.58
CA SER A 14 1.29 2.54 -2.26
C SER A 14 1.33 1.02 -2.34
N GLY A 15 0.47 0.42 -3.15
CA GLY A 15 0.39 -1.02 -3.30
C GLY A 15 1.68 -1.61 -3.89
N LEU A 16 2.33 -0.89 -4.81
CA LEU A 16 3.60 -1.27 -5.43
C LEU A 16 4.82 -1.12 -4.50
N TRP A 17 4.92 -0.01 -3.74
CA TRP A 17 6.19 0.31 -3.05
C TRP A 17 6.09 0.52 -1.54
N VAL A 18 4.89 0.74 -0.99
CA VAL A 18 4.68 0.79 0.46
C VAL A 18 4.35 -0.61 0.97
N VAL A 19 3.24 -1.19 0.50
CA VAL A 19 2.82 -2.56 0.84
C VAL A 19 3.68 -3.57 0.09
N GLY A 20 4.01 -3.28 -1.18
CA GLY A 20 4.78 -4.15 -2.04
C GLY A 20 6.26 -4.33 -1.65
N ARG A 21 6.70 -3.73 -0.54
CA ARG A 21 8.09 -3.80 -0.06
C ARG A 21 8.51 -5.24 0.26
N ASP A 22 7.68 -5.96 1.03
CA ASP A 22 7.96 -7.33 1.46
C ASP A 22 7.27 -8.37 0.56
N TYR A 23 6.13 -8.01 -0.05
CA TYR A 23 5.39 -8.85 -0.98
C TYR A 23 5.22 -8.14 -2.33
N GLN A 24 6.14 -8.43 -3.26
CA GLN A 24 6.16 -7.80 -4.58
C GLN A 24 4.91 -8.16 -5.38
N ARG A 25 4.17 -7.15 -5.84
CA ARG A 25 2.95 -7.30 -6.65
C ARG A 25 3.08 -6.51 -7.94
N THR A 26 2.42 -6.98 -9.00
CA THR A 26 2.27 -6.21 -10.23
C THR A 26 1.26 -5.08 -10.06
N ALA A 27 1.26 -4.11 -10.98
CA ALA A 27 0.27 -3.05 -10.97
C ALA A 27 -1.14 -3.61 -11.21
N GLU A 28 -1.28 -4.63 -12.06
CA GLU A 28 -2.53 -5.34 -12.28
C GLU A 28 -3.05 -6.02 -11.02
N GLU A 29 -2.18 -6.68 -10.24
CA GLU A 29 -2.56 -7.33 -8.98
C GLU A 29 -3.04 -6.29 -7.96
N VAL A 30 -2.32 -5.17 -7.82
CA VAL A 30 -2.74 -4.07 -6.93
C VAL A 30 -4.08 -3.50 -7.37
N ILE A 31 -4.29 -3.27 -8.67
CA ILE A 31 -5.60 -2.81 -9.19
C ILE A 31 -6.68 -3.84 -8.86
N ALA A 32 -6.46 -5.12 -9.17
CA ALA A 32 -7.45 -6.17 -9.02
C ALA A 32 -7.82 -6.47 -7.57
N GLN A 33 -6.88 -6.32 -6.63
CA GLN A 33 -7.06 -6.70 -5.22
C GLN A 33 -7.39 -5.49 -4.33
N ASP A 34 -6.70 -4.36 -4.54
CA ASP A 34 -6.75 -3.23 -3.62
C ASP A 34 -7.60 -2.06 -4.12
N ILE A 35 -7.93 -2.00 -5.43
CA ILE A 35 -8.60 -0.83 -6.02
C ILE A 35 -9.97 -1.20 -6.62
N ALA A 36 -9.99 -2.06 -7.65
CA ALA A 36 -11.18 -2.39 -8.44
C ALA A 36 -12.35 -2.98 -7.62
N PRO A 37 -12.14 -3.81 -6.58
CA PRO A 37 -13.24 -4.34 -5.77
C PRO A 37 -13.97 -3.26 -4.96
N PHE A 38 -13.34 -2.11 -4.71
CA PHE A 38 -13.86 -1.09 -3.82
C PHE A 38 -14.50 0.07 -4.59
N SER A 39 -15.82 0.15 -4.52
CA SER A 39 -16.62 1.16 -5.22
C SER A 39 -16.26 2.61 -4.88
N TYR A 40 -15.66 2.86 -3.70
CA TYR A 40 -15.24 4.18 -3.27
C TYR A 40 -14.08 4.74 -4.10
N PHE A 41 -13.15 3.87 -4.55
CA PHE A 41 -12.08 4.28 -5.47
C PHE A 41 -12.62 4.49 -6.87
N GLY A 42 -13.65 3.72 -7.24
CA GLY A 42 -14.39 3.90 -8.49
C GLY A 42 -13.50 3.73 -9.72
N TRP A 43 -12.59 2.74 -9.67
CA TRP A 43 -11.83 2.29 -10.84
C TRP A 43 -12.78 1.88 -11.95
N GLN A 44 -12.46 2.24 -13.19
CA GLN A 44 -13.25 1.90 -14.37
C GLN A 44 -12.33 1.34 -15.45
N PRO A 45 -12.83 0.47 -16.35
CA PRO A 45 -12.03 -0.13 -17.43
C PRO A 45 -11.35 0.88 -18.34
N GLU A 46 -11.90 2.08 -18.46
CA GLU A 46 -11.39 3.18 -19.28
C GLU A 46 -10.26 3.96 -18.59
N PHE A 47 -9.91 3.62 -17.34
CA PHE A 47 -8.77 4.23 -16.67
C PHE A 47 -7.49 3.57 -17.17
N GLU A 48 -6.50 4.41 -17.44
CA GLU A 48 -5.17 3.99 -17.81
C GLU A 48 -4.20 4.35 -16.69
N TYR A 49 -3.09 3.62 -16.59
CA TYR A 49 -2.05 3.91 -15.63
C TYR A 49 -0.66 3.78 -16.26
N GLN A 50 0.30 4.50 -15.70
CA GLN A 50 1.71 4.45 -16.06
C GLN A 50 2.55 4.41 -14.78
N VAL A 51 3.58 3.55 -14.77
CA VAL A 51 4.51 3.38 -13.66
C VAL A 51 5.90 3.81 -14.12
N ASP A 52 6.41 4.89 -13.56
CA ASP A 52 7.81 5.29 -13.69
C ASP A 52 8.59 4.70 -12.51
N GLU A 53 9.21 3.53 -12.73
CA GLU A 53 9.99 2.82 -11.73
C GLU A 53 11.22 3.59 -11.25
N ALA A 54 11.85 4.37 -12.13
CA ALA A 54 13.07 5.11 -11.81
C ALA A 54 12.77 6.30 -10.89
N ARG A 55 11.68 7.02 -11.17
CA ARG A 55 11.25 8.16 -10.34
C ARG A 55 10.32 7.75 -9.20
N LYS A 56 9.85 6.51 -9.20
CA LYS A 56 8.85 5.96 -8.29
C LYS A 56 7.56 6.78 -8.28
N ILE A 57 7.06 7.06 -9.49
CA ILE A 57 5.83 7.81 -9.72
C ILE A 57 4.83 6.90 -10.44
N VAL A 58 3.59 6.88 -9.96
CA VAL A 58 2.46 6.32 -10.70
C VAL A 58 1.59 7.47 -11.19
N THR A 59 1.19 7.41 -12.45
CA THR A 59 0.20 8.33 -13.03
C THR A 59 -1.02 7.54 -13.46
N VAL A 60 -2.22 8.03 -13.12
CA VAL A 60 -3.49 7.49 -13.58
C VAL A 60 -4.21 8.55 -14.41
N THR A 61 -4.73 8.11 -15.55
CA THR A 61 -5.53 8.91 -16.49
C THR A 61 -6.94 8.38 -16.49
N ALA A 62 -7.91 9.26 -16.26
CA ALA A 62 -9.34 8.94 -16.38
C ALA A 62 -9.93 9.70 -17.57
N PRO A 63 -10.99 9.17 -18.23
CA PRO A 63 -11.69 9.91 -19.28
C PRO A 63 -12.13 11.29 -18.82
N ASP A 64 -11.98 12.28 -19.72
CA ASP A 64 -12.39 13.68 -19.53
C ASP A 64 -11.80 14.36 -18.28
N ALA A 65 -10.66 13.87 -17.79
CA ALA A 65 -9.96 14.42 -16.63
C ALA A 65 -8.46 14.57 -16.88
N PRO A 66 -7.80 15.61 -16.31
CA PRO A 66 -6.36 15.67 -16.32
C PRO A 66 -5.73 14.46 -15.61
N PRO A 67 -4.58 13.95 -16.09
CA PRO A 67 -3.86 12.88 -15.41
C PRO A 67 -3.41 13.32 -14.02
N ARG A 68 -3.41 12.37 -13.08
CA ARG A 68 -3.00 12.62 -11.69
C ARG A 68 -1.94 11.62 -11.29
N SER A 69 -0.95 12.11 -10.54
CA SER A 69 0.23 11.33 -10.19
C SER A 69 0.42 11.27 -8.68
N ALA A 70 0.97 10.15 -8.22
CA ALA A 70 1.45 9.98 -6.86
C ALA A 70 2.90 9.50 -6.89
N ARG A 71 3.68 9.94 -5.90
CA ARG A 71 5.11 9.63 -5.78
C ARG A 71 5.38 8.90 -4.48
N TYR A 72 6.13 7.80 -4.55
CA TYR A 72 6.68 7.14 -3.38
C TYR A 72 7.93 7.87 -2.89
N THR A 73 8.00 8.06 -1.58
CA THR A 73 9.01 8.88 -0.89
C THR A 73 9.74 8.10 0.21
N GLY A 74 9.83 6.78 0.06
CA GLY A 74 10.49 5.93 1.06
C GLY A 74 9.63 5.73 2.30
N ASP A 75 10.21 5.98 3.48
CA ASP A 75 9.54 5.80 4.78
C ASP A 75 8.38 6.79 5.01
N GLN A 76 8.30 7.83 4.18
CA GLN A 76 7.21 8.82 4.20
C GLN A 76 6.09 8.51 3.19
N SER A 77 6.00 7.24 2.76
CA SER A 77 4.88 6.69 1.98
C SER A 77 4.72 7.30 0.57
N SER A 78 3.52 7.18 0.01
CA SER A 78 3.10 7.69 -1.28
C SER A 78 2.31 9.00 -1.11
N THR A 79 2.59 10.01 -1.93
CA THR A 79 1.90 11.32 -1.87
C THR A 79 1.32 11.69 -3.23
N ILE A 80 0.05 12.10 -3.26
CA ILE A 80 -0.58 12.69 -4.45
C ILE A 80 0.08 14.04 -4.74
N LEU A 81 0.58 14.22 -5.97
CA LEU A 81 1.24 15.45 -6.39
C LEU A 81 0.21 16.48 -6.88
N PRO A 82 0.38 17.78 -6.61
CA PRO A 82 -0.39 18.83 -7.28
C PRO A 82 -0.27 18.74 -8.81
N ARG A 83 -1.19 19.38 -9.53
CA ARG A 83 -1.17 19.34 -11.00
C ARG A 83 0.11 19.95 -11.54
N GLY A 84 0.73 19.30 -12.52
CA GLY A 84 1.95 19.78 -13.17
C GLY A 84 3.24 19.54 -12.37
N GLU A 85 3.13 19.10 -11.13
CA GLU A 85 4.28 18.83 -10.28
C GLU A 85 4.79 17.40 -10.44
N THR A 86 6.10 17.24 -10.29
CA THR A 86 6.79 15.94 -10.41
C THR A 86 7.47 15.50 -9.11
N ASN A 87 7.38 16.33 -8.07
CA ASN A 87 7.95 16.04 -6.78
C ASN A 87 7.13 16.63 -5.63
N VAL A 88 7.39 16.14 -4.42
CA VAL A 88 6.87 16.71 -3.17
C VAL A 88 7.59 18.00 -2.80
N PHE A 89 6.97 18.83 -1.95
CA PHE A 89 7.52 20.12 -1.51
C PHE A 89 8.31 20.04 -0.20
N PHE A 90 8.76 18.84 0.17
CA PHE A 90 9.64 18.57 1.30
C PHE A 90 10.75 17.62 0.85
N GLU A 91 11.87 17.62 1.56
CA GLU A 91 12.92 16.63 1.33
C GLU A 91 12.57 15.33 2.06
N PRO A 92 12.37 14.20 1.35
CA PRO A 92 12.08 12.95 2.01
C PRO A 92 13.24 12.48 2.88
N VAL A 93 12.93 12.00 4.08
CA VAL A 93 13.90 11.48 5.04
C VAL A 93 13.60 10.04 5.39
N GLN A 94 14.66 9.26 5.62
CA GLN A 94 14.53 7.95 6.25
C GLN A 94 14.03 8.12 7.68
N VAL A 95 13.03 7.34 8.09
CA VAL A 95 12.47 7.39 9.45
C VAL A 95 12.99 6.18 10.21
N PRO A 96 14.02 6.33 11.06
CA PRO A 96 14.58 5.20 11.78
C PRO A 96 13.57 4.66 12.80
N ARG A 97 13.55 3.34 12.96
CA ARG A 97 12.76 2.68 14.01
C ARG A 97 13.33 3.06 15.37
N ASN A 98 12.48 3.59 16.25
CA ASN A 98 12.80 3.82 17.66
C ASN A 98 11.95 2.90 18.55
N LEU A 99 11.98 1.60 18.23
CA LEU A 99 11.27 0.57 18.98
C LEU A 99 12.30 -0.31 19.72
N PRO A 100 11.97 -0.80 20.93
CA PRO A 100 12.79 -1.81 21.60
C PRO A 100 12.95 -3.07 20.75
N ASP A 101 13.97 -3.88 21.08
CA ASP A 101 14.16 -5.20 20.48
C ASP A 101 12.91 -6.06 20.72
N PRO A 102 12.21 -6.54 19.67
CA PRO A 102 10.98 -7.30 19.81
C PRO A 102 11.17 -8.59 20.62
N SER A 103 12.36 -9.19 20.62
CA SER A 103 12.66 -10.38 21.43
C SER A 103 12.64 -10.14 22.94
N THR A 104 12.55 -8.88 23.36
CA THR A 104 12.51 -8.45 24.77
C THR A 104 11.13 -7.94 25.21
N GLN A 105 10.17 -7.85 24.29
CA GLN A 105 8.84 -7.29 24.57
C GLN A 105 7.79 -8.40 24.58
N GLU A 106 6.89 -8.37 25.55
CA GLU A 106 5.73 -9.28 25.65
C GLU A 106 4.78 -9.10 24.46
N TRP A 107 4.21 -10.21 23.98
CA TRP A 107 3.10 -10.19 23.03
C TRP A 107 1.92 -9.37 23.59
N PRO A 108 1.25 -8.51 22.78
CA PRO A 108 1.34 -8.38 21.33
C PRO A 108 2.36 -7.36 20.82
N MET A 109 3.15 -6.75 21.70
CA MET A 109 4.10 -5.70 21.31
C MET A 109 5.48 -6.23 20.90
N GLY A 110 5.78 -7.50 21.20
CA GLY A 110 6.94 -8.21 20.68
C GLY A 110 6.75 -9.72 20.69
N ASP A 111 7.88 -10.43 20.65
CA ASP A 111 7.93 -11.86 20.35
C ASP A 111 7.88 -12.73 21.61
N VAL A 112 8.02 -12.15 22.81
CA VAL A 112 7.97 -12.92 24.06
C VAL A 112 6.55 -13.46 24.23
N GLY A 113 6.44 -14.78 24.28
CA GLY A 113 5.15 -15.47 24.40
C GLY A 113 4.35 -15.58 23.10
N ALA A 114 4.82 -15.02 21.98
CA ALA A 114 4.05 -14.96 20.73
C ALA A 114 3.78 -16.33 20.09
N THR A 115 4.65 -17.32 20.34
CA THR A 115 4.52 -18.69 19.84
C THR A 115 4.02 -19.67 20.90
N VAL A 116 3.52 -19.18 22.04
CA VAL A 116 2.94 -20.04 23.08
C VAL A 116 1.75 -20.80 22.47
N PRO A 117 1.57 -22.09 22.79
CA PRO A 117 0.47 -22.88 22.26
C PRO A 117 -0.87 -22.17 22.41
N VAL A 118 -1.73 -22.42 21.42
CA VAL A 118 -3.08 -21.86 21.36
C VAL A 118 -3.75 -22.00 22.74
N PRO A 119 -4.24 -20.90 23.35
CA PRO A 119 -4.81 -20.94 24.70
C PRO A 119 -5.92 -21.98 24.84
N ASP A 120 -6.06 -22.54 26.05
CA ASP A 120 -7.15 -23.44 26.39
C ASP A 120 -8.51 -22.78 26.06
N GLY A 121 -9.35 -23.51 25.31
CA GLY A 121 -10.66 -23.03 24.87
C GLY A 121 -10.72 -22.53 23.42
N VAL A 122 -9.59 -22.44 22.72
CA VAL A 122 -9.59 -22.24 21.26
C VAL A 122 -9.67 -23.59 20.54
N ASP A 123 -10.59 -23.69 19.57
CA ASP A 123 -10.73 -24.88 18.74
C ASP A 123 -9.65 -24.93 17.64
N SER A 124 -8.52 -25.58 17.96
CA SER A 124 -7.40 -25.75 17.02
C SER A 124 -7.79 -26.48 15.73
N LYS A 125 -8.82 -27.33 15.76
CA LYS A 125 -9.30 -28.04 14.57
C LYS A 125 -10.06 -27.09 13.65
N ALA A 126 -10.90 -26.22 14.21
CA ALA A 126 -11.58 -25.18 13.45
C ALA A 126 -10.57 -24.21 12.81
N VAL A 127 -9.51 -23.84 13.53
CA VAL A 127 -8.42 -22.98 13.01
C VAL A 127 -7.71 -23.66 11.85
N ALA A 128 -7.32 -24.94 11.98
CA ALA A 128 -6.63 -25.67 10.92
C ALA A 128 -7.49 -25.79 9.64
N ALA A 129 -8.80 -26.04 9.80
CA ALA A 129 -9.72 -26.16 8.67
C ALA A 129 -9.95 -24.84 7.89
N ALA A 130 -9.60 -23.68 8.46
CA ALA A 130 -9.72 -22.39 7.80
C ALA A 130 -8.47 -21.98 7.00
N LEU A 131 -7.37 -22.74 7.12
CA LEU A 131 -6.10 -22.48 6.43
C LEU A 131 -5.94 -23.27 5.12
N ASP A 132 -6.79 -24.28 4.90
CA ASP A 132 -6.93 -25.04 3.64
C ASP A 132 -7.90 -24.35 2.67
#